data_AF-A0A7R9CR18-F1
#
_entry.id   AF-A0A7R9CR18-F1
#
_cell.length_a   1.000
_cell.length_b   1.000
_cell.length_c   1.000
_cell.angle_alpha   90.00
_cell.angle_beta   90.00
_cell.angle_gamma   90.00
#
_symmetry.space_group_name_H-M   'P 1'
#
loop_
_entity.id
_entity.type
_entity.pdbx_description
1 polymer ?
#
loop_
_entity_poly.entity_id
_entity_poly.type
_entity_poly.pdbx_seq_one_letter_code
_entity_poly.pdbx_strand_id
1 'polypeptide(L)'
;MYQGYIKDYEGATLMHCELNSRIVYTEFTAVVRKQKKILEKLIEMRQEDVEKVHPGLTCFKEGVRVIPVESIPGIQETGWKPVARNTRVSRVTEECNDPDTLYNMFKNVLNAVKNHSAAWPFLKPVDKNEVPDYYDHIKFPMDVKTMSDRLKAGYYTIRRLFIADMTRIFTNCRLYNSPDTEYYRCATALEKYFQTRMREQGLWDK
;
A
#
# COMPACT_ATOMS: atom_id res chain seq x y z
N MET A 1 15.18 62.93 -34.87
CA MET A 1 15.46 61.52 -35.23
C MET A 1 14.60 60.67 -34.29
N TYR A 2 13.50 60.06 -34.77
CA TYR A 2 12.53 59.35 -33.93
C TYR A 2 13.07 57.96 -33.60
N GLN A 3 13.31 57.68 -32.31
CA GLN A 3 14.05 56.50 -31.83
C GLN A 3 13.22 55.21 -31.65
N GLY A 4 12.00 55.15 -32.19
CA GLY A 4 11.36 53.88 -32.55
C GLY A 4 11.00 52.91 -31.41
N TYR A 5 10.95 53.31 -30.15
CA TYR A 5 10.51 52.41 -29.07
C TYR A 5 8.99 52.44 -28.89
N ILE A 6 8.35 51.28 -29.10
CA ILE A 6 6.94 51.05 -28.79
C ILE A 6 6.84 50.91 -27.27
N LYS A 7 6.67 52.05 -26.59
CA LYS A 7 6.29 52.22 -25.17
C LYS A 7 7.26 51.65 -24.12
N ASP A 8 7.76 52.54 -23.26
CA ASP A 8 8.57 52.21 -22.10
C ASP A 8 7.69 51.65 -20.97
N TYR A 9 7.71 50.32 -20.78
CA TYR A 9 7.08 49.67 -19.64
C TYR A 9 8.15 49.39 -18.57
N GLU A 10 8.20 50.20 -17.51
CA GLU A 10 8.98 49.88 -16.30
C GLU A 10 8.21 48.87 -15.43
N GLY A 11 8.85 47.75 -15.10
CA GLY A 11 8.32 46.74 -14.15
C GLY A 11 7.65 45.50 -14.75
N ALA A 12 7.71 45.29 -16.07
CA ALA A 12 7.19 44.06 -16.69
C ALA A 12 8.12 42.85 -16.41
N THR A 13 7.57 41.79 -15.83
CA THR A 13 8.27 40.49 -15.73
C THR A 13 8.05 39.73 -17.04
N LEU A 14 9.11 39.46 -17.79
CA LEU A 14 9.05 38.61 -18.98
C LEU A 14 8.75 37.17 -18.57
N MET A 15 7.51 36.75 -18.73
CA MET A 15 7.12 35.35 -18.58
C MET A 15 7.52 34.61 -19.87
N HIS A 16 8.49 33.71 -19.76
CA HIS A 16 8.87 32.85 -20.89
C HIS A 16 7.76 31.83 -21.15
N CYS A 17 7.22 31.83 -22.37
CA CYS A 17 6.30 30.81 -22.85
C CYS A 17 7.02 30.03 -23.95
N GLU A 18 7.24 28.74 -23.72
CA GLU A 18 7.81 27.84 -24.71
C GLU A 18 6.69 27.15 -25.49
N LEU A 19 6.65 27.37 -26.80
CA LEU A 19 5.74 26.68 -27.70
C LEU A 19 6.43 25.42 -28.24
N ASN A 20 5.72 24.29 -28.21
CA ASN A 20 6.22 23.04 -28.73
C ASN A 20 6.30 23.11 -30.27
N SER A 21 7.51 23.06 -30.81
CA SER A 21 7.77 23.18 -32.25
C SER A 21 7.13 22.10 -33.12
N ARG A 22 6.64 21.01 -32.53
CA ARG A 22 5.93 19.93 -33.24
C ARG A 22 4.45 20.23 -33.46
N ILE A 23 3.92 21.29 -32.85
CA ILE A 23 2.50 21.66 -32.96
C ILE A 23 2.35 22.80 -33.97
N VAL A 24 1.56 22.59 -35.01
CA VAL A 24 1.14 23.64 -35.94
C VAL A 24 -0.02 24.42 -35.30
N TYR A 25 0.32 25.43 -34.51
CA TYR A 25 -0.66 26.19 -33.70
C TYR A 25 -1.71 26.94 -34.53
N THR A 26 -1.40 27.30 -35.77
CA THR A 26 -2.34 27.96 -36.70
C THR A 26 -3.54 27.08 -37.05
N GLU A 27 -3.36 25.76 -37.02
CA GLU A 27 -4.40 24.78 -37.33
C GLU A 27 -4.90 24.02 -36.10
N PHE A 28 -4.46 24.41 -34.90
CA PHE A 28 -4.70 23.67 -33.66
C PHE A 28 -6.19 23.34 -33.45
N THR A 29 -7.06 24.34 -33.62
CA THR A 29 -8.51 24.17 -33.49
C THR A 29 -9.08 23.15 -34.48
N ALA A 30 -8.57 23.11 -35.71
CA ALA A 30 -9.00 22.15 -36.72
C ALA A 30 -8.51 20.74 -36.40
N VAL A 31 -7.24 20.60 -35.98
CA VAL A 31 -6.63 19.33 -35.55
C VAL A 31 -7.40 18.74 -34.37
N VAL A 32 -7.67 19.53 -33.33
CA VAL A 32 -8.41 19.08 -32.13
C VAL A 32 -9.82 18.62 -32.50
N ARG A 33 -10.53 19.36 -33.36
CA ARG A 33 -11.86 18.95 -33.85
C ARG A 33 -11.81 17.63 -34.62
N LYS A 34 -10.79 17.42 -35.46
CA LYS A 34 -10.60 16.17 -36.21
C LYS A 34 -10.29 15.01 -35.28
N GLN A 35 -9.39 15.20 -34.31
CA GLN A 35 -9.06 14.21 -33.29
C GLN A 35 -10.29 13.81 -32.48
N LYS A 36 -11.12 14.79 -32.06
CA LYS A 36 -12.37 14.52 -31.33
C LYS A 36 -13.30 13.60 -32.13
N LYS A 37 -13.51 13.89 -33.41
CA LYS A 37 -14.35 13.06 -34.29
C LYS A 37 -13.83 11.63 -34.45
N ILE A 38 -12.50 11.47 -34.54
CA ILE A 38 -11.89 10.13 -34.61
C ILE A 38 -12.17 9.37 -33.31
N LEU A 39 -12.00 10.04 -32.17
CA LEU A 39 -12.20 9.43 -30.85
C LEU A 39 -13.67 9.05 -30.62
N GLU A 40 -14.62 9.91 -31.01
CA GLU A 40 -16.06 9.62 -31.00
C GLU A 40 -16.38 8.36 -31.81
N LYS A 41 -15.84 8.22 -33.03
CA LYS A 41 -16.01 7.01 -33.85
C LYS A 41 -15.38 5.76 -33.23
N LEU A 42 -14.19 5.88 -32.63
CA LEU A 42 -13.54 4.75 -31.97
C LEU A 42 -14.32 4.27 -30.75
N ILE A 43 -14.97 5.18 -30.01
CA ILE A 43 -15.84 4.84 -28.89
C ILE A 43 -17.08 4.09 -29.40
N GLU A 44 -17.73 4.60 -30.46
CA GLU A 44 -18.91 3.98 -31.06
C GLU A 44 -18.63 2.55 -31.55
N MET A 45 -17.54 2.35 -32.30
CA MET A 45 -17.12 1.01 -32.75
C MET A 45 -16.86 0.05 -31.58
N ARG A 46 -16.32 0.55 -30.46
CA ARG A 46 -16.07 -0.27 -29.26
C ARG A 46 -17.36 -0.55 -28.48
N GLN A 47 -18.36 0.32 -28.58
CA GLN A 47 -19.63 0.18 -27.87
C GLN A 47 -20.46 -0.97 -28.42
N GLU A 48 -20.37 -1.25 -29.73
CA GLU A 48 -20.98 -2.44 -30.36
C GLU A 48 -20.50 -3.76 -29.72
N ASP A 49 -19.24 -3.84 -29.32
CA ASP A 49 -18.70 -5.00 -28.59
C ASP A 49 -19.19 -5.09 -27.13
N VAL A 50 -19.57 -3.95 -26.53
CA VAL A 50 -20.02 -3.85 -25.13
C VAL A 50 -21.48 -4.26 -24.96
N GLU A 51 -22.28 -4.19 -26.02
CA GLU A 51 -23.72 -4.50 -25.99
C GLU A 51 -24.04 -6.02 -26.04
N LYS A 52 -23.05 -6.89 -25.79
CA LYS A 52 -23.25 -8.34 -25.64
C LYS A 52 -24.02 -8.65 -24.34
N VAL A 53 -25.34 -8.79 -24.44
CA VAL A 53 -26.18 -9.24 -23.32
C VAL A 53 -26.13 -10.76 -23.20
N HIS A 54 -25.57 -11.26 -22.10
CA HIS A 54 -25.54 -12.70 -21.81
C HIS A 54 -26.84 -13.17 -21.12
N PRO A 55 -27.28 -14.42 -21.35
CA PRO A 55 -28.39 -15.00 -20.59
C PRO A 55 -28.06 -15.08 -19.09
N GLY A 56 -29.09 -15.00 -18.25
CA GLY A 56 -28.93 -15.09 -16.79
C GLY A 56 -28.38 -16.43 -16.33
N LEU A 57 -27.58 -16.43 -15.26
CA LEU A 57 -26.98 -17.63 -14.67
C LEU A 57 -28.05 -18.58 -14.12
N THR A 58 -28.00 -19.86 -14.51
CA THR A 58 -28.97 -20.89 -14.11
C THR A 58 -28.53 -21.75 -12.93
N CYS A 59 -27.23 -21.79 -12.64
CA CYS A 59 -26.60 -22.68 -11.65
C CYS A 59 -27.10 -22.51 -10.20
N PHE A 60 -27.69 -21.37 -9.85
CA PHE A 60 -28.22 -21.13 -8.50
C PHE A 60 -29.53 -21.89 -8.22
N LYS A 61 -30.24 -22.33 -9.27
CA LYS A 61 -31.47 -23.13 -9.12
C LYS A 61 -31.19 -24.54 -8.60
N GLU A 62 -29.96 -25.04 -8.79
CA GLU A 62 -29.52 -26.38 -8.37
C GLU A 62 -28.93 -26.39 -6.94
N GLY A 63 -29.14 -25.32 -6.16
CA GLY A 63 -28.71 -25.23 -4.75
C GLY A 63 -27.29 -24.72 -4.54
N VAL A 64 -26.55 -24.40 -5.60
CA VAL A 64 -25.25 -23.73 -5.52
C VAL A 64 -25.46 -22.30 -5.03
N ARG A 65 -24.86 -21.93 -3.91
CA ARG A 65 -25.02 -20.58 -3.32
C ARG A 65 -23.96 -19.57 -3.79
N VAL A 66 -22.80 -20.06 -4.25
CA VAL A 66 -21.65 -19.24 -4.65
C VAL A 66 -20.96 -19.89 -5.84
N ILE A 67 -20.58 -19.10 -6.83
CA ILE A 67 -19.72 -19.51 -7.95
C ILE A 67 -18.47 -18.62 -7.98
N PRO A 68 -17.32 -19.12 -8.46
CA PRO A 68 -16.15 -18.29 -8.73
C PRO A 68 -16.49 -17.17 -9.74
N VAL A 69 -15.91 -15.98 -9.55
CA VAL A 69 -16.17 -14.82 -10.43
C VAL A 69 -15.61 -15.08 -11.83
N GLU A 70 -14.55 -15.86 -11.92
CA GLU A 70 -13.89 -16.31 -13.14
C GLU A 70 -14.78 -17.23 -13.99
N SER A 71 -15.81 -17.83 -13.38
CA SER A 71 -16.76 -18.73 -14.05
C SER A 71 -17.97 -18.00 -14.64
N ILE A 72 -18.05 -16.67 -14.52
CA ILE A 72 -19.13 -15.87 -15.12
C ILE A 72 -18.78 -15.61 -16.59
N PRO A 73 -19.61 -16.04 -17.57
CA PRO A 73 -19.27 -15.94 -19.01
C PRO A 73 -18.84 -14.53 -19.45
N GLY A 74 -19.62 -13.52 -19.10
CA GLY A 74 -19.30 -12.13 -19.44
C GLY A 74 -18.02 -11.60 -18.78
N ILE A 75 -17.62 -12.13 -17.63
CA ILE A 75 -16.34 -11.76 -16.99
C ILE A 75 -15.17 -12.46 -17.70
N GLN A 76 -15.33 -13.73 -18.05
CA GLN A 76 -14.32 -14.52 -18.74
C GLN A 76 -13.96 -13.92 -20.11
N GLU A 77 -14.95 -13.47 -20.87
CA GLU A 77 -14.76 -12.88 -22.21
C GLU A 77 -14.02 -11.53 -22.18
N THR A 78 -14.11 -10.76 -21.10
CA THR A 78 -13.39 -9.48 -20.96
C THR A 78 -11.90 -9.65 -20.72
N GLY A 79 -11.42 -10.88 -20.55
CA GLY A 79 -10.03 -11.15 -20.15
C GLY A 79 -9.73 -10.68 -18.73
N TRP A 80 -10.76 -10.43 -17.92
CA TRP A 80 -10.62 -10.07 -16.51
C TRP A 80 -9.89 -11.20 -15.80
N LYS A 81 -8.75 -10.87 -15.21
CA LYS A 81 -8.07 -11.74 -14.26
C LYS A 81 -8.41 -11.24 -12.87
N PRO A 82 -8.61 -12.14 -11.89
CA PRO A 82 -8.73 -11.72 -10.51
C PRO A 82 -7.48 -10.92 -10.17
N VAL A 83 -7.66 -9.62 -9.96
CA VAL A 83 -6.64 -8.80 -9.31
C VAL A 83 -6.41 -9.50 -7.99
N ALA A 84 -5.20 -10.04 -7.81
CA ALA A 84 -4.82 -10.76 -6.61
C ALA A 84 -5.42 -10.02 -5.43
N ARG A 85 -6.32 -10.69 -4.73
CA ARG A 85 -7.29 -10.10 -3.81
C ARG A 85 -6.55 -9.57 -2.59
N ASN A 86 -5.83 -8.45 -2.74
CA ASN A 86 -5.47 -7.62 -1.62
C ASN A 86 -6.78 -7.02 -1.14
N THR A 87 -7.26 -7.61 -0.04
CA THR A 87 -8.28 -7.09 0.87
C THR A 87 -8.42 -5.58 0.76
N ARG A 88 -9.66 -5.12 0.63
CA ARG A 88 -10.17 -3.74 0.47
C ARG A 88 -9.62 -2.70 1.46
N VAL A 89 -8.31 -2.45 1.44
CA VAL A 89 -7.63 -1.41 2.23
C VAL A 89 -6.54 -0.70 1.41
N SER A 90 -6.54 -0.90 0.09
CA SER A 90 -5.70 -0.18 -0.89
C SER A 90 -6.34 1.14 -1.30
N ARG A 91 -6.55 2.01 -0.31
CA ARG A 91 -6.48 3.46 -0.51
C ARG A 91 -5.66 3.98 0.65
N VAL A 92 -4.38 4.18 0.38
CA VAL A 92 -3.39 5.07 1.00
C VAL A 92 -2.03 4.42 0.72
N THR A 93 -1.19 5.18 0.01
CA THR A 93 0.16 4.91 -0.48
C THR A 93 0.27 3.88 -1.61
N GLU A 94 0.08 4.37 -2.84
CA GLU A 94 1.08 4.13 -3.89
C GLU A 94 2.45 4.51 -3.32
N GLU A 95 3.19 3.54 -2.79
CA GLU A 95 4.63 3.68 -2.66
C GLU A 95 5.24 2.46 -3.32
N CYS A 96 5.82 2.73 -4.47
CA CYS A 96 6.64 1.88 -5.30
C CYS A 96 7.92 1.49 -4.53
N ASN A 97 7.78 0.80 -3.40
CA ASN A 97 8.93 0.19 -2.75
C ASN A 97 9.10 -1.18 -3.39
N ASP A 98 10.10 -1.27 -4.25
CA ASP A 98 10.70 -2.53 -4.69
C ASP A 98 10.73 -3.53 -3.49
N PRO A 99 10.24 -4.78 -3.65
CA PRO A 99 10.11 -5.74 -2.55
C PRO A 99 11.41 -5.93 -1.76
N ASP A 100 12.56 -5.89 -2.43
CA ASP A 100 13.87 -6.01 -1.79
C ASP A 100 14.19 -4.77 -0.94
N THR A 101 13.87 -3.57 -1.45
CA THR A 101 13.97 -2.32 -0.70
C THR A 101 13.12 -2.35 0.58
N LEU A 102 11.86 -2.79 0.49
CA LEU A 102 10.96 -2.90 1.64
C LEU A 102 11.46 -3.93 2.65
N TYR A 103 11.92 -5.09 2.18
CA TYR A 103 12.54 -6.11 3.01
C TYR A 103 13.74 -5.56 3.78
N ASN A 104 14.62 -4.80 3.12
CA ASN A 104 15.79 -4.19 3.74
C ASN A 104 15.40 -3.15 4.79
N MET A 105 14.37 -2.34 4.54
CA MET A 105 13.84 -1.39 5.54
C MET A 105 13.32 -2.13 6.79
N PHE A 106 12.49 -3.17 6.63
CA PHE A 106 12.02 -3.96 7.77
C PHE A 106 13.15 -4.66 8.51
N LYS A 107 14.14 -5.19 7.78
CA LYS A 107 15.33 -5.83 8.36
C LYS A 107 16.11 -4.85 9.22
N ASN A 108 16.29 -3.61 8.76
CA ASN A 108 16.98 -2.56 9.51
C ASN A 108 16.22 -2.19 10.79
N VAL A 109 14.90 -2.00 10.71
CA VAL A 109 14.05 -1.72 11.87
C VAL A 109 14.09 -2.87 12.87
N LEU A 110 13.95 -4.11 12.40
CA LEU A 110 13.92 -5.30 13.25
C LEU A 110 15.26 -5.50 13.97
N ASN A 111 16.39 -5.27 13.29
CA ASN A 111 17.72 -5.33 13.90
C ASN A 111 17.90 -4.23 14.96
N ALA A 112 17.42 -3.01 14.69
CA ALA A 112 17.48 -1.93 15.67
C ALA A 112 16.65 -2.26 16.93
N VAL A 113 15.43 -2.77 16.76
CA VAL A 113 14.57 -3.22 17.87
C VAL A 113 15.24 -4.33 18.65
N LYS A 114 15.82 -5.33 17.98
CA LYS A 114 16.51 -6.47 18.61
C LYS A 114 17.68 -6.05 19.49
N ASN A 115 18.41 -5.00 19.11
CA ASN A 115 19.59 -4.51 19.82
C ASN A 115 19.26 -3.46 20.90
N HIS A 116 18.00 -3.08 21.07
CA HIS A 116 17.60 -2.13 22.10
C HIS A 116 17.67 -2.78 23.49
N SER A 117 18.09 -2.04 24.52
CA SER A 117 18.27 -2.57 25.89
C SER A 117 16.98 -3.17 26.48
N ALA A 118 15.83 -2.58 26.16
CA ALA A 118 14.51 -3.07 26.58
C ALA A 118 13.97 -4.27 25.77
N ALA A 119 14.72 -4.82 24.81
CA ALA A 119 14.23 -5.88 23.93
C ALA A 119 14.32 -7.29 24.51
N TRP A 120 15.09 -7.47 25.59
CA TRP A 120 15.40 -8.78 26.17
C TRP A 120 14.19 -9.70 26.41
N PRO A 121 12.99 -9.24 26.84
CA PRO A 121 11.85 -10.14 27.05
C PRO A 121 11.21 -10.65 25.76
N PHE A 122 11.44 -9.97 24.65
CA PHE A 122 10.72 -10.17 23.40
C PHE A 122 11.57 -10.90 22.35
N LEU A 123 12.82 -11.24 22.68
CA LEU A 123 13.77 -11.84 21.74
C LEU A 123 13.38 -13.25 21.30
N LYS A 124 12.63 -13.98 22.13
CA LYS A 124 12.21 -15.36 21.90
C LYS A 124 10.74 -15.54 22.31
N PRO A 125 10.06 -16.57 21.81
CA PRO A 125 8.72 -16.93 22.29
C PRO A 125 8.75 -17.21 23.80
N VAL A 126 7.65 -16.88 24.48
CA VAL A 126 7.47 -17.22 25.91
C VAL A 126 7.42 -18.74 26.06
N ASP A 127 8.26 -19.30 26.93
CA ASP A 127 8.25 -20.74 27.19
C ASP A 127 7.04 -21.13 28.04
N LYS A 128 6.23 -22.07 27.54
CA LYS A 128 5.06 -22.59 28.26
C LYS A 128 5.45 -23.31 29.55
N ASN A 129 6.65 -23.88 29.62
CA ASN A 129 7.12 -24.55 30.83
C ASN A 129 7.48 -23.55 31.94
N GLU A 130 7.95 -22.35 31.56
CA GLU A 130 8.26 -21.27 32.50
C GLU A 130 7.01 -20.46 32.88
N VAL A 131 6.08 -20.28 31.93
CA VAL A 131 4.83 -19.53 32.12
C VAL A 131 3.62 -20.36 31.67
N PRO A 132 3.10 -21.26 32.54
CA PRO A 132 2.11 -22.28 32.16
C PRO A 132 0.79 -21.76 31.60
N ASP A 133 0.29 -20.65 32.13
CA ASP A 133 -1.00 -20.01 31.82
C ASP A 133 -0.93 -18.98 30.68
N TYR A 134 0.27 -18.67 30.18
CA TYR A 134 0.45 -17.62 29.16
C TYR A 134 -0.42 -17.83 27.91
N TYR A 135 -0.43 -19.05 27.37
CA TYR A 135 -1.14 -19.38 26.14
C TYR A 135 -2.67 -19.52 26.33
N ASP A 136 -3.13 -19.58 27.58
CA ASP A 136 -4.56 -19.54 27.89
C ASP A 136 -5.08 -18.09 27.86
N HIS A 137 -4.26 -17.13 28.28
CA HIS A 137 -4.59 -15.71 28.26
C HIS A 137 -4.25 -15.03 26.91
N ILE A 138 -3.13 -15.40 26.27
CA ILE A 138 -2.64 -14.79 25.04
C ILE A 138 -2.93 -15.69 23.83
N LYS A 139 -3.94 -15.31 23.05
CA LYS A 139 -4.42 -16.10 21.90
C LYS A 139 -3.51 -16.06 20.67
N PHE A 140 -2.77 -14.97 20.50
CA PHE A 140 -1.93 -14.75 19.33
C PHE A 140 -0.51 -14.36 19.79
N PRO A 141 0.28 -15.31 20.31
CA PRO A 141 1.66 -15.04 20.75
C PRO A 141 2.52 -14.52 19.58
N MET A 142 3.45 -13.63 19.89
CA MET A 142 4.42 -13.09 18.93
C MET A 142 5.68 -12.64 19.65
N ASP A 143 6.80 -12.68 18.93
CA ASP A 143 8.14 -12.36 19.43
C ASP A 143 9.08 -11.98 18.26
N VAL A 144 10.22 -11.37 18.58
CA VAL A 144 11.18 -10.85 17.59
C VAL A 144 11.83 -11.96 16.78
N LYS A 145 12.04 -13.17 17.34
CA LYS A 145 12.58 -14.31 16.59
C LYS A 145 11.57 -14.77 15.54
N THR A 146 10.31 -14.97 15.92
CA THR A 146 9.23 -15.33 15.00
C THR A 146 9.06 -14.28 13.91
N MET A 147 9.15 -12.99 14.25
CA MET A 147 9.15 -11.92 13.26
C MET A 147 10.35 -11.99 12.31
N SER A 148 11.54 -12.32 12.82
CA SER A 148 12.76 -12.48 11.99
C SER A 148 12.61 -13.62 10.98
N ASP A 149 12.03 -14.73 11.42
CA ASP A 149 11.80 -15.91 10.56
C ASP A 149 10.73 -15.61 9.49
N ARG A 150 9.64 -14.91 9.87
CA ARG A 150 8.62 -14.42 8.93
C ARG A 150 9.17 -13.46 7.89
N LEU A 151 10.06 -12.54 8.30
CA LEU A 151 10.68 -11.59 7.39
C LEU A 151 11.52 -12.31 6.34
N LYS A 152 12.39 -13.25 6.75
CA LYS A 152 13.19 -14.07 5.83
C LYS A 152 12.36 -14.90 4.86
N ALA A 153 11.18 -15.34 5.29
CA ALA A 153 10.23 -16.09 4.45
C ALA A 153 9.42 -15.19 3.49
N GLY A 154 9.64 -13.87 3.48
CA GLY A 154 8.92 -12.94 2.60
C GLY A 154 7.47 -12.66 3.03
N TYR A 155 7.10 -12.95 4.29
CA TYR A 155 5.72 -12.81 4.77
C TYR A 155 5.23 -11.35 4.80
N TYR A 156 6.12 -10.40 5.09
CA TYR A 156 5.77 -8.98 5.21
C TYR A 156 5.80 -8.28 3.84
N THR A 157 4.77 -8.52 3.02
CA THR A 157 4.62 -7.89 1.71
C THR A 157 4.14 -6.44 1.79
N ILE A 158 3.55 -6.03 2.92
CA ILE A 158 3.07 -4.67 3.18
C ILE A 158 3.43 -4.26 4.62
N ARG A 159 3.67 -2.95 4.85
CA ARG A 159 4.07 -2.43 6.17
C ARG A 159 3.08 -2.76 7.28
N ARG A 160 1.79 -2.80 6.97
CA ARG A 160 0.73 -3.07 7.96
C ARG A 160 0.87 -4.44 8.61
N LEU A 161 1.34 -5.46 7.88
CA LEU A 161 1.58 -6.78 8.45
C LEU A 161 2.72 -6.74 9.48
N PHE A 162 3.80 -6.02 9.14
CA PHE A 162 4.95 -5.85 10.03
C PHE A 162 4.60 -5.05 11.29
N ILE A 163 3.86 -3.95 11.13
CA ILE A 163 3.35 -3.14 12.25
C ILE A 163 2.44 -3.96 13.16
N ALA A 164 1.50 -4.71 12.58
CA ALA A 164 0.56 -5.52 13.35
C ALA A 164 1.28 -6.55 14.25
N ASP A 165 2.28 -7.26 13.70
CA ASP A 165 3.04 -8.25 14.48
C ASP A 165 3.91 -7.58 15.57
N MET A 166 4.55 -6.44 15.27
CA MET A 166 5.34 -5.72 16.27
C MET A 166 4.47 -5.14 17.39
N THR A 167 3.34 -4.51 17.06
CA THR A 167 2.37 -4.01 18.05
C THR A 167 1.77 -5.16 18.88
N ARG A 168 1.59 -6.35 18.28
CA ARG A 168 1.11 -7.54 18.99
C ARG A 168 2.05 -7.97 20.10
N ILE A 169 3.36 -7.88 19.92
CA ILE A 169 4.36 -8.15 20.97
C ILE A 169 4.09 -7.27 22.21
N PHE A 170 3.95 -5.95 22.00
CA PHE A 170 3.78 -4.99 23.09
C PHE A 170 2.41 -5.09 23.75
N THR A 171 1.35 -5.24 22.95
CA THR A 171 -0.02 -5.38 23.46
C THR A 171 -0.22 -6.67 24.24
N ASN A 172 0.31 -7.81 23.76
CA ASN A 172 0.29 -9.06 24.53
C ASN A 172 1.05 -8.91 25.85
N CYS A 173 2.21 -8.27 25.83
CA CYS A 173 2.99 -8.02 27.04
C CYS A 173 2.19 -7.22 28.08
N ARG A 174 1.56 -6.11 27.66
CA ARG A 174 0.76 -5.25 28.55
C ARG A 174 -0.58 -5.86 28.98
N LEU A 175 -1.12 -6.77 28.17
CA LEU A 175 -2.33 -7.51 28.51
C LEU A 175 -2.05 -8.55 29.60
N TYR A 176 -0.90 -9.21 29.52
CA TYR A 176 -0.52 -10.26 30.47
C TYR A 176 0.10 -9.72 31.76
N ASN A 177 0.96 -8.71 31.65
CA ASN A 177 1.74 -8.20 32.78
C ASN A 177 1.13 -6.93 33.37
N SER A 178 1.22 -6.77 34.69
CA SER A 178 0.79 -5.55 35.39
C SER A 178 1.65 -4.32 34.98
N PRO A 179 1.07 -3.10 34.93
CA PRO A 179 1.78 -1.84 34.66
C PRO A 179 3.04 -1.60 35.49
N ASP A 180 3.09 -2.13 36.72
CA ASP A 180 4.21 -1.92 37.64
C ASP A 180 5.44 -2.77 37.32
N THR A 181 5.28 -3.80 36.48
CA THR A 181 6.34 -4.75 36.14
C THR A 181 7.38 -4.18 35.18
N GLU A 182 8.61 -4.72 35.23
CA GLU A 182 9.67 -4.36 34.28
C GLU A 182 9.27 -4.70 32.83
N TYR A 183 8.61 -5.84 32.61
CA TYR A 183 8.11 -6.25 31.29
C TYR A 183 7.20 -5.20 30.64
N TYR A 184 6.27 -4.63 31.41
CA TYR A 184 5.37 -3.59 30.93
C TYR A 184 6.13 -2.30 30.55
N ARG A 185 7.09 -1.90 31.38
CA ARG A 185 7.96 -0.73 31.11
C ARG A 185 8.80 -0.96 29.86
N CYS A 186 9.37 -2.16 29.70
CA CYS A 186 10.12 -2.56 28.51
C CYS A 186 9.26 -2.49 27.24
N ALA A 187 8.03 -3.02 27.27
CA ALA A 187 7.10 -2.95 26.13
C ALA A 187 6.79 -1.50 25.74
N THR A 188 6.55 -0.63 26.72
CA THR A 188 6.26 0.79 26.49
C THR A 188 7.45 1.55 25.91
N ALA A 189 8.66 1.31 26.44
CA ALA A 189 9.88 1.93 25.94
C ALA A 189 10.21 1.46 24.52
N LEU A 190 10.11 0.15 24.26
CA LEU A 190 10.45 -0.43 22.98
C LEU A 190 9.44 -0.08 21.88
N GLU A 191 8.15 0.06 22.22
CA GLU A 191 7.12 0.52 21.28
C GLU A 191 7.40 1.96 20.79
N LYS A 192 7.76 2.87 21.71
CA LYS A 192 8.14 4.25 21.35
C LYS A 192 9.38 4.27 20.46
N TYR A 193 10.38 3.45 20.77
CA TYR A 193 11.58 3.32 19.96
C TYR A 193 11.26 2.77 18.56
N PHE A 194 10.45 1.71 18.48
CA PHE A 194 9.99 1.13 17.22
C PHE A 194 9.29 2.16 16.33
N GLN A 195 8.33 2.93 16.88
CA GLN A 195 7.64 3.98 16.12
C GLN A 195 8.61 5.05 15.60
N THR A 196 9.64 5.38 16.37
CA THR A 196 10.68 6.34 15.96
C THR A 196 11.50 5.78 14.79
N ARG A 197 11.93 4.52 14.87
CA ARG A 197 12.64 3.84 13.77
C ARG A 197 11.78 3.72 12.52
N MET A 198 10.47 3.45 12.66
CA MET A 198 9.55 3.39 11.52
C MET A 198 9.38 4.76 10.85
N ARG A 199 9.27 5.85 11.63
CA ARG A 199 9.23 7.23 11.09
C ARG A 199 10.51 7.59 10.34
N GLU A 200 11.67 7.25 10.88
CA GLU A 200 12.98 7.49 10.22
C GLU A 200 13.08 6.77 8.86
N GLN A 201 12.43 5.62 8.71
CA GLN A 201 12.39 4.86 7.45
C GLN A 201 11.22 5.26 6.53
N GLY A 202 10.40 6.26 6.89
CA GLY A 202 9.20 6.66 6.12
C GLY A 202 8.04 5.65 6.17
N LEU A 203 8.12 4.65 7.06
CA LEU A 203 7.17 3.56 7.19
C LEU A 203 6.07 3.82 8.24
N TRP A 204 5.93 5.06 8.71
CA TRP A 204 4.91 5.43 9.69
C TRP A 204 4.07 6.58 9.16
N ASP A 205 2.75 6.43 9.22
CA ASP A 205 1.83 7.43 8.72
C ASP A 205 1.93 8.70 9.59
N LYS A 206 1.87 9.88 8.94
CA LYS A 206 1.88 11.18 9.63
C LYS A 206 0.56 11.44 10.34
#